data_AF-A0A2K8NSX7-F1
#
_entry.id   AF-A0A2K8NSX7-F1
#
_cell.length_a   1.000
_cell.length_b   1.000
_cell.length_c   1.000
_cell.angle_alpha   90.00
_cell.angle_beta   90.00
_cell.angle_gamma   90.00
#
_symmetry.space_group_name_H-M   'P 1'
#
loop_
_entity.id
_entity.type
_entity.pdbx_description
1 polymer ?
#
loop_
_entity_poly.entity_id
_entity_poly.type
_entity_poly.pdbx_seq_one_letter_code
_entity_poly.pdbx_strand_id
1 'polypeptide(L)'
;MHKLQFLSNKKFFSLSIFKRISLEILTSKTWIIFTSAIFLFAIIWEILLAFILVDIQLGDRILTSFVPLLLMFIWVTFFHIFNISQNFSKEIETGVINLEIRSGVSKSKLFWERVLANRVFTFSFIFIYIFLYFFWFIVAPSGSSKLIALKFTPGLFFIIIYDLFLMGVLLLIIMIKKSVLIGVVGTLTFVLFAAIPFGGPLASSDRLRGVPYDFASQNYSLQIAKKVNDLSEKYGGDSYINQMINDMKSFKENKFTYYKADKTTPLNINTNDMDLTIAFFSTPEYKKNSDYYLRNPVYPSLEDFDKNYLYDLMLTGLGSEVEKLPVFIKERTNSYPPKEWEEIYVELSPKIKETTIWKWMKRIKEIGGFKTPEENK
;
A
#
# COMPACT_ATOMS: atom_id res chain seq x y z
N MET A 1 53.45 37.59 -31.61
CA MET A 1 52.88 37.37 -30.26
C MET A 1 51.33 37.46 -30.24
N HIS A 2 50.62 37.00 -31.28
CA HIS A 2 49.15 37.12 -31.39
C HIS A 2 48.40 35.78 -31.58
N LYS A 3 49.11 34.64 -31.61
CA LYS A 3 48.52 33.29 -31.82
C LYS A 3 48.32 32.47 -30.54
N LEU A 4 48.76 32.97 -29.38
CA LEU A 4 48.74 32.23 -28.12
C LEU A 4 47.59 32.63 -27.16
N GLN A 5 46.88 33.73 -27.40
CA GLN A 5 45.71 34.11 -26.58
C GLN A 5 44.39 33.50 -27.03
N PHE A 6 44.30 32.95 -28.25
CA PHE A 6 43.05 32.32 -28.73
C PHE A 6 42.85 30.89 -28.20
N LEU A 7 43.89 30.27 -27.63
CA LEU A 7 43.84 28.91 -27.10
C LEU A 7 43.60 28.86 -25.59
N SER A 8 43.82 29.97 -24.87
CA SER A 8 43.67 30.02 -23.40
C SER A 8 42.22 30.16 -22.92
N ASN A 9 41.27 30.49 -23.80
CA ASN A 9 39.84 30.65 -23.45
C ASN A 9 38.92 29.52 -23.96
N LYS A 10 39.45 28.49 -24.63
CA LYS A 10 38.63 27.38 -25.17
C LYS A 10 37.97 26.52 -24.10
N LYS A 11 38.49 26.48 -22.87
CA LYS A 11 37.89 25.67 -21.78
C LYS A 11 36.73 26.36 -21.06
N PHE A 12 36.67 27.69 -21.10
CA PHE A 12 35.62 28.48 -20.42
C PHE A 12 34.27 28.47 -21.18
N PHE A 13 34.28 28.07 -22.46
CA PHE A 13 33.09 27.89 -23.32
C PHE A 13 32.60 26.43 -23.41
N SER A 14 33.05 25.53 -22.54
CA SER A 14 32.78 24.10 -22.74
C SER A 14 31.29 23.72 -22.67
N LEU A 15 30.45 24.48 -21.94
CA LEU A 15 29.01 24.24 -21.74
C LEU A 15 28.18 25.54 -21.72
N SER A 16 28.31 26.39 -22.74
CA SER A 16 27.66 27.70 -22.77
C SER A 16 26.13 27.63 -22.87
N ILE A 17 25.58 26.63 -23.57
CA ILE A 17 24.13 26.47 -23.74
C ILE A 17 23.52 25.95 -22.44
N PHE A 18 24.14 24.94 -21.82
CA PHE A 18 23.75 24.46 -20.50
C PHE A 18 23.70 25.59 -19.47
N LYS A 19 24.73 26.45 -19.41
CA LYS A 19 24.79 27.56 -18.46
C LYS A 19 23.66 28.58 -18.69
N ARG A 20 23.40 28.94 -19.95
CA ARG A 20 22.30 29.86 -20.30
C ARG A 20 20.96 29.30 -19.85
N ILE A 21 20.66 28.06 -20.23
CA ILE A 21 19.40 27.41 -19.91
C ILE A 21 19.23 27.24 -18.40
N SER A 22 20.28 26.85 -17.69
CA SER A 22 20.24 26.71 -16.23
C SER A 22 19.94 28.05 -15.56
N LEU A 23 20.54 29.14 -16.04
CA LEU A 23 20.26 30.49 -15.53
C LEU A 23 18.83 30.93 -15.84
N GLU A 24 18.32 30.65 -17.04
CA GLU A 24 16.94 30.95 -17.43
C GLU A 24 15.92 30.19 -16.57
N ILE A 25 16.17 28.91 -16.29
CA ILE A 25 15.36 28.12 -15.36
C ILE A 25 15.40 28.74 -13.95
N LEU A 26 16.59 29.00 -13.42
CA LEU A 26 16.77 29.53 -12.05
C LEU A 26 16.18 30.93 -11.84
N THR A 27 16.10 31.74 -12.90
CA THR A 27 15.55 33.10 -12.86
C THR A 27 14.06 33.16 -13.25
N SER A 28 13.49 32.06 -13.74
CA SER A 28 12.09 31.99 -14.17
C SER A 28 11.13 32.09 -12.98
N LYS A 29 10.39 33.20 -12.90
CA LYS A 29 9.39 33.43 -11.85
C LYS A 29 8.34 32.31 -11.80
N THR A 30 7.86 31.85 -12.95
CA THR A 30 6.87 30.77 -13.05
C THR A 30 7.42 29.46 -12.48
N TRP A 31 8.68 29.13 -12.81
CA TRP A 31 9.33 27.92 -12.29
C TRP A 31 9.54 28.01 -10.77
N ILE A 32 10.02 29.15 -10.27
CA ILE A 32 10.27 29.37 -8.85
C ILE A 32 8.97 29.23 -8.06
N ILE A 33 7.91 29.93 -8.45
CA ILE A 33 6.61 29.91 -7.75
C ILE A 33 6.05 28.50 -7.72
N PHE A 34 5.99 27.83 -8.88
CA PHE A 34 5.38 26.50 -8.98
C PHE A 34 6.17 25.44 -8.22
N THR A 35 7.49 25.43 -8.36
CA THR A 35 8.37 24.49 -7.65
C THR A 35 8.30 24.72 -6.15
N SER A 36 8.31 25.98 -5.70
CA SER A 36 8.21 26.29 -4.27
C SER A 36 6.87 25.88 -3.68
N ALA A 37 5.77 26.10 -4.40
CA ALA A 37 4.43 25.70 -3.96
C ALA A 37 4.30 24.18 -3.81
N ILE A 38 4.73 23.41 -4.82
CA ILE A 38 4.69 21.93 -4.75
C ILE A 38 5.61 21.43 -3.65
N PHE A 39 6.83 21.95 -3.56
CA PHE A 39 7.82 21.50 -2.59
C PHE A 39 7.35 21.76 -1.15
N LEU A 40 6.80 22.95 -0.88
CA LEU A 40 6.27 23.31 0.43
C LEU A 40 5.06 22.45 0.80
N PHE A 41 4.14 22.23 -0.14
CA PHE A 41 2.99 21.36 0.10
C PHE A 41 3.43 19.91 0.35
N ALA A 42 4.38 19.38 -0.43
CA ALA A 42 4.91 18.04 -0.26
C ALA A 42 5.55 17.85 1.12
N ILE A 43 6.39 18.81 1.57
CA ILE A 43 7.00 18.76 2.90
C ILE A 43 5.95 18.81 4.01
N ILE A 44 4.99 19.74 3.93
CA ILE A 44 3.93 19.84 4.94
C ILE A 44 3.16 18.52 5.01
N TRP A 45 2.80 17.96 3.86
CA TRP A 45 2.07 16.69 3.79
C TRP A 45 2.86 15.52 4.37
N GLU A 46 4.16 15.43 4.08
CA GLU A 46 5.04 14.39 4.63
C GLU A 46 5.16 14.49 6.15
N ILE A 47 5.32 15.70 6.69
CA ILE A 47 5.37 15.92 8.14
C ILE A 47 4.04 15.54 8.78
N LEU A 48 2.91 15.96 8.20
CA LEU A 48 1.58 15.59 8.68
C LEU A 48 1.41 14.07 8.71
N LEU A 49 1.82 13.37 7.63
CA LEU A 49 1.64 11.93 7.52
C LEU A 49 2.58 11.14 8.44
N ALA A 50 3.82 11.63 8.62
CA ALA A 50 4.82 10.98 9.42
C ALA A 50 4.56 11.12 10.94
N PHE A 51 4.08 12.29 11.40
CA PHE A 51 3.99 12.63 12.82
C PHE A 51 2.58 12.80 13.37
N ILE A 52 1.62 13.32 12.58
CA ILE A 52 0.29 13.71 13.08
C ILE A 52 -0.76 12.66 12.73
N LEU A 53 -0.73 12.14 11.51
CA LEU A 53 -1.72 11.18 11.01
C LEU A 53 -1.27 9.72 11.28
N VAL A 54 -0.73 9.48 12.47
CA VAL A 54 -0.13 8.19 12.84
C VAL A 54 -1.18 7.08 13.03
N ASP A 55 -2.37 7.47 13.49
CA ASP A 55 -3.44 6.54 13.88
C ASP A 55 -4.48 6.31 12.78
N ILE A 56 -4.26 6.85 11.57
CA ILE A 56 -5.10 6.51 10.41
C ILE A 56 -4.96 5.02 10.11
N GLN A 57 -6.08 4.35 9.81
CA GLN A 57 -6.09 2.93 9.43
C GLN A 57 -5.13 2.66 8.27
N LEU A 58 -4.48 1.49 8.27
CA LEU A 58 -3.41 1.15 7.31
C LEU A 58 -3.85 1.29 5.84
N GLY A 59 -5.11 0.98 5.52
CA GLY A 59 -5.68 1.13 4.17
C GLY A 59 -5.77 2.60 3.71
N ASP A 60 -6.24 3.48 4.59
CA ASP A 60 -6.32 4.92 4.33
C ASP A 60 -4.92 5.56 4.33
N ARG A 61 -3.97 5.00 5.08
CA ARG A 61 -2.55 5.38 5.05
C ARG A 61 -1.89 5.10 3.71
N ILE A 62 -2.26 4.01 3.03
CA ILE A 62 -1.74 3.70 1.69
C ILE A 62 -2.24 4.74 0.68
N LEU A 63 -3.54 5.08 0.71
CA LEU A 63 -4.12 6.12 -0.16
C LEU A 63 -3.50 7.49 0.08
N THR A 64 -3.32 7.87 1.34
CA THR A 64 -2.71 9.17 1.71
C THR A 64 -1.20 9.23 1.45
N SER A 65 -0.51 8.09 1.39
CA SER A 65 0.90 7.98 0.98
C SER A 65 1.11 8.14 -0.54
N PHE A 66 0.05 8.13 -1.35
CA PHE A 66 0.14 8.41 -2.79
C PHE A 66 0.08 9.90 -3.14
N VAL A 67 -0.46 10.75 -2.26
CA VAL A 67 -0.52 12.20 -2.51
C VAL A 67 0.87 12.78 -2.83
N PRO A 68 1.94 12.45 -2.10
CA PRO A 68 3.28 12.91 -2.42
C PRO A 68 3.80 12.40 -3.78
N LEU A 69 3.52 11.15 -4.13
CA LEU A 69 3.87 10.59 -5.45
C LEU A 69 3.15 11.34 -6.58
N LEU A 70 1.86 11.64 -6.40
CA LEU A 70 1.06 12.37 -7.38
C LEU A 70 1.57 13.80 -7.58
N LEU A 71 1.95 14.48 -6.50
CA LEU A 71 2.59 15.80 -6.58
C LEU A 71 3.90 15.77 -7.37
N MET A 72 4.70 14.72 -7.19
CA MET A 72 5.93 14.53 -7.96
C MET A 72 5.65 14.32 -9.45
N PHE A 73 4.63 13.53 -9.80
CA PHE A 73 4.21 13.39 -11.19
C PHE A 73 3.74 14.71 -11.78
N ILE A 74 2.94 15.49 -11.06
CA ILE A 74 2.52 16.84 -11.49
C ILE A 74 3.74 17.72 -11.73
N TRP A 75 4.69 17.74 -10.79
CA TRP A 75 5.88 18.57 -10.90
C TRP A 75 6.77 18.18 -12.08
N VAL A 76 7.09 16.89 -12.23
CA VAL A 76 7.91 16.38 -13.34
C VAL A 76 7.23 16.67 -14.67
N THR A 77 5.92 16.49 -14.76
CA THR A 77 5.12 16.79 -15.96
C THR A 77 5.24 18.25 -16.35
N PHE A 78 4.92 19.13 -15.39
CA PHE A 78 4.97 20.56 -15.60
C PHE A 78 6.38 21.00 -16.00
N PHE A 79 7.41 20.52 -15.30
CA PHE A 79 8.79 20.91 -15.57
C PHE A 79 9.22 20.50 -16.98
N HIS A 80 8.88 19.28 -17.44
CA HIS A 80 9.20 18.88 -18.80
C HIS A 80 8.46 19.69 -19.84
N ILE A 81 7.16 19.91 -19.68
CA ILE A 81 6.37 20.73 -20.61
C ILE A 81 6.95 22.14 -20.67
N PHE A 82 7.22 22.75 -19.52
CA PHE A 82 7.78 24.09 -19.42
C PHE A 82 9.15 24.19 -20.09
N ASN A 83 10.06 23.27 -19.75
CA ASN A 83 11.44 23.28 -20.23
C ASN A 83 11.51 22.98 -21.73
N ILE A 84 10.79 21.97 -22.21
CA ILE A 84 10.75 21.63 -23.63
C ILE A 84 10.11 22.76 -24.45
N SER A 85 9.02 23.35 -23.97
CA SER A 85 8.35 24.45 -24.66
C SER A 85 9.28 25.67 -24.80
N GLN A 86 9.96 26.07 -23.72
CA GLN A 86 10.86 27.25 -23.74
C GLN A 86 12.19 26.97 -24.45
N ASN A 87 12.88 25.88 -24.08
CA ASN A 87 14.28 25.67 -24.49
C ASN A 87 14.43 24.86 -25.78
N PHE A 88 13.36 24.23 -26.27
CA PHE A 88 13.36 23.54 -27.56
C PHE A 88 12.39 24.18 -28.53
N SER A 89 11.08 24.18 -28.22
CA SER A 89 10.07 24.63 -29.20
C SER A 89 10.26 26.10 -29.58
N LYS A 90 10.35 26.99 -28.59
CA LYS A 90 10.52 28.43 -28.82
C LYS A 90 11.88 28.77 -29.42
N GLU A 91 12.97 28.11 -29.00
CA GLU A 91 14.29 28.34 -29.60
C GLU A 91 14.40 27.86 -31.05
N ILE A 92 13.66 26.79 -31.43
CA ILE A 92 13.52 26.36 -32.83
C ILE A 92 12.76 27.42 -33.63
N GLU A 93 11.64 27.90 -33.09
CA GLU A 93 10.76 28.88 -33.73
C GLU A 93 11.43 30.24 -33.93
N THR A 94 12.14 30.73 -32.91
CA THR A 94 12.88 32.00 -32.93
C THR A 94 14.22 31.91 -33.68
N GLY A 95 14.63 30.72 -34.13
CA GLY A 95 15.85 30.51 -34.91
C GLY A 95 17.15 30.58 -34.12
N VAL A 96 17.09 30.61 -32.78
CA VAL A 96 18.27 30.59 -31.91
C VAL A 96 19.16 29.38 -32.20
N ILE A 97 18.54 28.20 -32.40
CA ILE A 97 19.28 26.98 -32.74
C ILE A 97 20.06 27.12 -34.06
N ASN A 98 19.49 27.81 -35.06
CA ASN A 98 20.16 28.02 -36.34
C ASN A 98 21.37 28.97 -36.19
N LEU A 99 21.27 29.98 -35.33
CA LEU A 99 22.38 30.88 -35.01
C LEU A 99 23.52 30.14 -34.32
N GLU A 100 23.21 29.22 -33.40
CA GLU A 100 24.21 28.40 -32.70
C GLU A 100 24.89 27.37 -33.62
N ILE A 101 24.16 26.83 -34.59
CA ILE A 101 24.76 25.98 -35.62
C ILE A 101 25.73 26.80 -36.49
N ARG A 102 25.34 28.03 -36.87
CA ARG A 102 26.19 28.95 -37.65
C ARG A 102 27.43 29.41 -36.89
N SER A 103 27.38 29.47 -35.55
CA SER A 103 28.54 29.77 -34.71
C SER A 103 29.48 28.57 -34.50
N GLY A 104 29.20 27.43 -35.13
CA GLY A 104 30.08 26.26 -35.14
C GLY A 104 29.77 25.21 -34.08
N VAL A 105 28.62 25.29 -33.39
CA VAL A 105 28.20 24.26 -32.43
C VAL A 105 27.54 23.10 -33.16
N SER A 106 27.97 21.87 -32.87
CA SER A 106 27.39 20.67 -33.49
C SER A 106 25.96 20.41 -32.99
N LYS A 107 25.09 19.89 -33.87
CA LYS A 107 23.70 19.53 -33.53
C LYS A 107 23.61 18.55 -32.35
N SER A 108 24.55 17.62 -32.26
CA SER A 108 24.61 16.66 -31.14
C SER A 108 24.92 17.36 -29.82
N LYS A 109 25.91 18.26 -29.80
CA LYS A 109 26.25 19.04 -28.60
C LYS A 109 25.07 19.93 -28.16
N LEU A 110 24.38 20.55 -29.12
CA LEU A 110 23.17 21.34 -28.88
C LEU A 110 22.05 20.54 -28.21
N PHE A 111 21.81 19.32 -28.69
CA PHE A 111 20.80 18.42 -28.12
C PHE A 111 21.19 17.98 -26.70
N TRP A 112 22.40 17.47 -26.52
CA TRP A 112 22.84 16.92 -25.24
C TRP A 112 22.99 17.98 -24.15
N GLU A 113 23.46 19.20 -24.45
CA GLU A 113 23.53 20.25 -23.43
C GLU A 113 22.14 20.67 -22.90
N ARG A 114 21.13 20.69 -23.77
CA ARG A 114 19.74 21.00 -23.38
C ARG A 114 19.14 19.87 -22.54
N VAL A 115 19.32 18.62 -22.99
CA VAL A 115 18.86 17.44 -22.26
C VAL A 115 19.55 17.35 -20.89
N LEU A 116 20.86 17.60 -20.84
CA LEU A 116 21.63 17.58 -19.61
C LEU A 116 21.14 18.65 -18.62
N ALA A 117 20.88 19.88 -19.09
CA ALA A 117 20.32 20.93 -18.25
C ALA A 117 19.00 20.45 -17.62
N ASN A 118 18.07 19.95 -18.43
CA ASN A 118 16.81 19.41 -17.94
C ASN A 118 17.01 18.27 -16.90
N ARG A 119 17.89 17.29 -17.19
CA ARG A 119 18.15 16.15 -16.29
C ARG A 119 18.73 16.56 -14.95
N VAL A 120 19.66 17.52 -14.93
CA VAL A 120 20.27 17.97 -13.67
C VAL A 120 19.21 18.52 -12.74
N PHE A 121 18.25 19.31 -13.24
CA PHE A 121 17.15 19.82 -12.42
C PHE A 121 16.17 18.73 -11.99
N THR A 122 15.73 17.85 -12.90
CA THR A 122 14.76 16.82 -12.52
C THR A 122 15.34 15.80 -11.57
N PHE A 123 16.54 15.28 -11.83
CA PHE A 123 17.19 14.31 -10.95
C PHE A 123 17.51 14.94 -9.59
N SER A 124 18.04 16.16 -9.54
CA SER A 124 18.32 16.82 -8.26
C SER A 124 17.04 16.96 -7.43
N PHE A 125 15.93 17.38 -8.04
CA PHE A 125 14.66 17.51 -7.35
C PHE A 125 14.11 16.16 -6.88
N ILE A 126 14.14 15.13 -7.74
CA ILE A 126 13.69 13.77 -7.39
C ILE A 126 14.52 13.20 -6.24
N PHE A 127 15.84 13.34 -6.27
CA PHE A 127 16.72 12.82 -5.21
C PHE A 127 16.53 13.57 -3.89
N ILE A 128 16.43 14.91 -3.93
CA ILE A 128 16.14 15.72 -2.73
C ILE A 128 14.79 15.28 -2.14
N TYR A 129 13.79 15.09 -3.00
CA TYR A 129 12.47 14.65 -2.59
C TYR A 129 12.49 13.27 -1.92
N ILE A 130 13.09 12.26 -2.57
CA ILE A 130 13.22 10.90 -2.02
C ILE A 130 13.97 10.93 -0.69
N PHE A 131 15.03 11.72 -0.60
CA PHE A 131 15.79 11.89 0.62
C PHE A 131 14.95 12.48 1.76
N LEU A 132 14.20 13.55 1.51
CA LEU A 132 13.34 14.19 2.51
C LEU A 132 12.21 13.25 2.95
N TYR A 133 11.57 12.57 2.01
CA TYR A 133 10.55 11.57 2.31
C TYR A 133 11.11 10.48 3.24
N PHE A 134 12.26 9.90 2.89
CA PHE A 134 12.88 8.87 3.72
C PHE A 134 13.28 9.42 5.10
N PHE A 135 13.84 10.63 5.15
CA PHE A 135 14.28 11.29 6.38
C PHE A 135 13.13 11.54 7.36
N TRP A 136 12.01 12.11 6.91
CA TRP A 136 10.88 12.39 7.80
C TRP A 136 10.26 11.13 8.37
N PHE A 137 10.11 10.08 7.56
CA PHE A 137 9.48 8.84 8.02
C PHE A 137 10.39 7.98 8.90
N ILE A 138 11.72 8.06 8.73
CA ILE A 138 12.65 7.30 9.59
C ILE A 138 12.83 7.96 10.96
N VAL A 139 12.80 9.29 11.02
CA VAL A 139 12.88 10.07 12.28
C VAL A 139 11.56 10.03 13.06
N ALA A 140 10.45 9.71 12.40
CA ALA A 140 9.16 9.59 13.06
C ALA A 140 9.18 8.56 14.22
N PRO A 141 8.48 8.86 15.34
CA PRO A 141 8.45 7.98 16.51
C PRO A 141 7.72 6.66 16.25
N SER A 142 6.79 6.66 15.28
CA SER A 142 5.96 5.52 14.92
C SER A 142 6.73 4.41 14.21
N GLY A 143 6.66 3.18 14.72
CA GLY A 143 7.19 1.99 14.02
C GLY A 143 6.52 1.76 12.66
N SER A 144 5.23 2.08 12.53
CA SER A 144 4.49 2.01 11.27
C SER A 144 5.02 2.99 10.22
N SER A 145 5.36 4.22 10.62
CA SER A 145 5.96 5.22 9.70
C SER A 145 7.33 4.74 9.18
N LYS A 146 8.15 4.11 10.02
CA LYS A 146 9.44 3.52 9.60
C LYS A 146 9.26 2.38 8.60
N LEU A 147 8.26 1.52 8.83
CA LEU A 147 7.91 0.45 7.89
C LEU A 147 7.41 1.01 6.54
N ILE A 148 6.63 2.09 6.56
CA ILE A 148 6.21 2.79 5.34
C ILE A 148 7.43 3.31 4.59
N ALA A 149 8.38 3.95 5.27
CA ALA A 149 9.63 4.44 4.66
C ALA A 149 10.35 3.34 3.88
N LEU A 150 10.57 2.19 4.53
CA LEU A 150 11.31 1.07 3.94
C LEU A 150 10.58 0.42 2.76
N LYS A 151 9.24 0.43 2.77
CA LYS A 151 8.41 -0.17 1.69
C LYS A 151 8.21 0.77 0.50
N PHE A 152 7.93 2.05 0.76
CA PHE A 152 7.53 3.00 -0.28
C PHE A 152 8.71 3.71 -0.94
N THR A 153 9.82 3.91 -0.22
CA THR A 153 11.00 4.60 -0.77
C THR A 153 11.56 3.92 -2.03
N PRO A 154 11.70 2.58 -2.10
CA PRO A 154 12.07 1.91 -3.35
C PRO A 154 11.08 2.19 -4.49
N GLY A 155 9.77 2.27 -4.18
CA GLY A 155 8.73 2.61 -5.14
C GLY A 155 8.84 4.04 -5.68
N LEU A 156 9.37 4.99 -4.91
CA LEU A 156 9.58 6.37 -5.37
C LEU A 156 10.63 6.46 -6.50
N PHE A 157 11.54 5.49 -6.64
CA PHE A 157 12.44 5.43 -7.79
C PHE A 157 11.72 5.22 -9.12
N PHE A 158 10.46 4.76 -9.10
CA PHE A 158 9.61 4.72 -10.30
C PHE A 158 9.39 6.11 -10.91
N ILE A 159 9.50 7.19 -10.13
CA ILE A 159 9.46 8.57 -10.64
C ILE A 159 10.59 8.81 -11.66
N ILE A 160 11.75 8.18 -11.51
CA ILE A 160 12.86 8.29 -12.46
C ILE A 160 12.49 7.64 -13.80
N ILE A 161 11.82 6.48 -13.77
CA ILE A 161 11.34 5.80 -14.98
C ILE A 161 10.32 6.70 -15.70
N TYR A 162 9.37 7.26 -14.95
CA TYR A 162 8.40 8.22 -15.47
C TYR A 162 9.08 9.46 -16.08
N ASP A 163 10.06 10.05 -15.40
CA ASP A 163 10.84 11.22 -15.84
C ASP A 163 11.60 10.98 -17.15
N LEU A 164 12.18 9.78 -17.31
CA LEU A 164 12.86 9.38 -18.55
C LEU A 164 11.86 9.12 -19.68
N PHE A 165 10.77 8.40 -19.39
CA PHE A 165 9.73 8.08 -20.37
C PHE A 165 9.04 9.34 -20.92
N LEU A 166 8.59 10.22 -20.02
CA LEU A 166 7.89 11.45 -20.40
C LEU A 166 8.78 12.34 -21.27
N MET A 167 10.06 12.49 -20.93
CA MET A 167 11.00 13.25 -21.76
C MET A 167 11.15 12.64 -23.15
N GLY A 168 11.29 11.32 -23.24
CA GLY A 168 11.38 10.62 -24.52
C GLY A 168 10.16 10.90 -25.40
N VAL A 169 8.96 10.75 -24.84
CA VAL A 169 7.71 11.04 -25.54
C VAL A 169 7.64 12.50 -25.99
N LEU A 170 7.92 13.45 -25.10
CA LEU A 170 7.83 14.88 -25.43
C LEU A 170 8.88 15.30 -26.45
N LEU A 171 10.11 14.76 -26.39
CA LEU A 171 11.15 15.01 -27.39
C LEU A 171 10.76 14.55 -28.79
N LEU A 172 10.03 13.43 -28.92
CA LEU A 172 9.50 12.98 -30.22
C LEU A 172 8.48 13.98 -30.79
N ILE A 173 7.63 14.55 -29.93
CA ILE A 173 6.60 15.51 -30.33
C ILE A 173 7.17 16.87 -30.74
N ILE A 174 8.35 17.26 -30.25
CA ILE A 174 9.03 18.51 -30.66
C ILE A 174 9.22 18.58 -32.17
N MET A 175 9.38 17.44 -32.86
CA MET A 175 9.53 17.40 -34.32
C MET A 175 8.34 18.04 -35.06
N ILE A 176 7.17 18.07 -34.44
CA ILE A 176 5.92 18.61 -35.00
C ILE A 176 5.85 20.15 -34.84
N LYS A 177 6.81 20.77 -34.13
CA LYS A 177 6.97 22.23 -33.94
C LYS A 177 5.72 22.96 -33.41
N LYS A 178 4.85 22.26 -32.69
CA LYS A 178 3.65 22.85 -32.06
C LYS A 178 3.74 22.74 -30.55
N SER A 179 3.93 23.87 -29.87
CA SER A 179 4.03 23.97 -28.40
C SER A 179 2.78 23.47 -27.67
N VAL A 180 1.58 23.71 -28.23
CA VAL A 180 0.30 23.23 -27.69
C VAL A 180 0.26 21.70 -27.62
N LEU A 181 0.79 21.02 -28.64
CA LEU A 181 0.76 19.56 -28.71
C LEU A 181 1.64 18.92 -27.63
N ILE A 182 2.76 19.56 -27.27
CA ILE A 182 3.63 19.14 -26.15
C ILE A 182 2.84 19.16 -24.84
N GLY A 183 2.04 20.21 -24.61
CA GLY A 183 1.19 20.30 -23.42
C GLY A 183 0.14 19.20 -23.35
N VAL A 184 -0.57 18.96 -24.45
CA VAL A 184 -1.61 17.91 -24.54
C VAL A 184 -1.02 16.52 -24.30
N VAL A 185 0.05 16.17 -25.01
CA VAL A 185 0.67 14.84 -24.89
C VAL A 185 1.28 14.64 -23.51
N GLY A 186 1.93 15.68 -22.94
CA GLY A 186 2.47 15.61 -21.59
C GLY A 186 1.39 15.38 -20.54
N THR A 187 0.27 16.09 -20.66
CA THR A 187 -0.88 15.95 -19.75
C THR A 187 -1.54 14.58 -19.89
N LEU A 188 -1.70 14.08 -21.12
CA LEU A 188 -2.25 12.74 -21.33
C LEU A 188 -1.35 11.66 -20.72
N THR A 189 -0.04 11.78 -20.91
CA THR A 189 0.94 10.86 -20.32
C THR A 189 0.88 10.90 -18.80
N PHE A 190 0.76 12.09 -18.21
CA PHE A 190 0.54 12.27 -16.79
C PHE A 190 -0.73 11.55 -16.31
N VAL A 191 -1.88 11.78 -16.94
CA VAL A 191 -3.15 11.16 -16.53
C VAL A 191 -3.05 9.63 -16.56
N LEU A 192 -2.44 9.06 -17.60
CA LEU A 192 -2.25 7.61 -17.71
C LEU A 192 -1.38 7.05 -16.57
N PHE A 193 -0.28 7.71 -16.23
CA PHE A 193 0.61 7.25 -15.15
C PHE A 193 0.08 7.54 -13.75
N ALA A 194 -0.62 8.66 -13.56
CA ALA A 194 -1.26 9.02 -12.31
C ALA A 194 -2.43 8.09 -11.95
N ALA A 195 -3.04 7.43 -12.95
CA ALA A 195 -4.08 6.43 -12.74
C ALA A 195 -3.55 5.05 -12.30
N ILE A 196 -2.29 4.71 -12.59
CA ILE A 196 -1.71 3.39 -12.30
C ILE A 196 -1.80 3.02 -10.81
N PRO A 197 -1.45 3.92 -9.85
CA PRO A 197 -1.56 3.63 -8.42
C PRO A 197 -2.97 3.31 -7.95
N PHE A 198 -4.01 3.76 -8.65
CA PHE A 198 -5.40 3.46 -8.33
C PHE A 198 -5.87 2.11 -8.88
N GLY A 199 -5.24 1.61 -9.96
CA GLY A 199 -5.62 0.36 -10.60
C GLY A 199 -5.48 -0.86 -9.67
N GLY A 200 -4.41 -0.93 -8.87
CA GLY A 200 -4.17 -2.02 -7.92
C GLY A 200 -5.22 -2.08 -6.80
N PRO A 201 -5.39 -1.01 -6.01
CA PRO A 201 -6.39 -0.93 -4.95
C PRO A 201 -7.83 -1.14 -5.46
N LEU A 202 -8.20 -0.53 -6.60
CA LEU A 202 -9.55 -0.68 -7.19
C LEU A 202 -9.79 -2.09 -7.74
N ALA A 203 -8.80 -2.75 -8.35
CA ALA A 203 -8.93 -4.14 -8.78
C ALA A 203 -9.00 -5.12 -7.59
N SER A 204 -8.48 -4.72 -6.42
CA SER A 204 -8.43 -5.53 -5.21
C SER A 204 -9.63 -5.36 -4.26
N SER A 205 -10.46 -4.32 -4.44
CA SER A 205 -11.53 -3.97 -3.49
C SER A 205 -12.64 -5.01 -3.38
N ASP A 206 -12.88 -5.77 -4.45
CA ASP A 206 -14.03 -6.68 -4.55
C ASP A 206 -13.66 -8.17 -4.46
N ARG A 207 -12.41 -8.55 -4.77
CA ARG A 207 -11.99 -9.97 -4.79
C ARG A 207 -10.92 -10.35 -3.77
N LEU A 208 -10.27 -9.39 -3.12
CA LEU A 208 -9.09 -9.64 -2.27
C LEU A 208 -9.22 -9.12 -0.83
N ARG A 209 -10.44 -8.81 -0.36
CA ARG A 209 -10.70 -8.51 1.06
C ARG A 209 -10.19 -9.58 2.04
N GLY A 210 -9.92 -10.80 1.55
CA GLY A 210 -9.38 -11.92 2.32
C GLY A 210 -7.88 -12.19 2.17
N VAL A 211 -7.14 -11.51 1.27
CA VAL A 211 -5.69 -11.72 1.14
C VAL A 211 -4.98 -10.43 1.52
N PRO A 212 -4.28 -10.37 2.67
CA PRO A 212 -3.39 -9.25 2.94
C PRO A 212 -2.26 -9.30 1.91
N TYR A 213 -2.38 -8.50 0.86
CA TYR A 213 -1.29 -8.14 -0.07
C TYR A 213 -0.22 -7.26 0.61
N ASP A 214 -0.10 -7.34 1.94
CA ASP A 214 1.02 -6.73 2.65
C ASP A 214 2.15 -7.74 2.71
N PHE A 215 3.11 -7.60 1.79
CA PHE A 215 4.35 -8.37 1.76
C PHE A 215 5.05 -8.37 3.12
N ALA A 216 4.94 -7.33 3.95
CA ALA A 216 5.53 -7.37 5.30
C ALA A 216 4.66 -8.09 6.32
N SER A 217 3.34 -8.09 6.22
CA SER A 217 2.50 -8.93 7.08
C SER A 217 2.81 -10.41 6.80
N GLN A 218 2.94 -10.76 5.52
CA GLN A 218 3.37 -12.11 5.10
C GLN A 218 4.81 -12.40 5.52
N ASN A 219 5.74 -11.47 5.35
CA ASN A 219 7.13 -11.66 5.79
C ASN A 219 7.22 -11.77 7.32
N TYR A 220 6.40 -11.03 8.07
CA TYR A 220 6.35 -11.11 9.52
C TYR A 220 5.72 -12.42 10.00
N SER A 221 4.65 -12.89 9.36
CA SER A 221 4.06 -14.20 9.66
C SER A 221 5.04 -15.32 9.33
N LEU A 222 5.78 -15.23 8.23
CA LEU A 222 6.85 -16.16 7.87
C LEU A 222 8.03 -16.11 8.86
N GLN A 223 8.41 -14.93 9.36
CA GLN A 223 9.43 -14.80 10.40
C GLN A 223 9.00 -15.40 11.74
N ILE A 224 7.74 -15.20 12.14
CA ILE A 224 7.17 -15.87 13.31
C ILE A 224 7.16 -17.38 13.10
N ALA A 225 6.66 -17.85 11.96
CA ALA A 225 6.63 -19.28 11.63
C ALA A 225 8.04 -19.89 11.66
N LYS A 226 9.02 -19.19 11.09
CA LYS A 226 10.44 -19.58 11.16
C LYS A 226 10.91 -19.66 12.61
N LYS A 227 10.70 -18.61 13.41
CA LYS A 227 11.13 -18.59 14.81
C LYS A 227 10.47 -19.70 15.64
N VAL A 228 9.20 -20.00 15.39
CA VAL A 228 8.47 -21.09 16.03
C VAL A 228 9.07 -22.45 15.64
N ASN A 229 9.38 -22.65 14.36
CA ASN A 229 10.03 -23.86 13.88
C ASN A 229 11.46 -24.01 14.43
N ASP A 230 12.26 -22.94 14.44
CA ASP A 230 13.62 -22.94 15.01
C ASP A 230 13.58 -23.30 16.50
N LEU A 231 12.58 -22.80 17.25
CA LEU A 231 12.37 -23.18 18.65
C LEU A 231 11.94 -24.65 18.79
N SER A 232 11.05 -25.13 17.92
CA SER A 232 10.62 -26.54 17.91
C SER A 232 11.81 -27.48 17.68
N GLU A 233 12.69 -27.17 16.70
CA GLU A 233 13.90 -27.93 16.41
C GLU A 233 14.87 -27.90 17.59
N LYS A 234 15.08 -26.73 18.21
CA LYS A 234 15.98 -26.57 19.35
C LYS A 234 15.54 -27.37 20.58
N TYR A 235 14.23 -27.43 20.87
CA TYR A 235 13.70 -28.11 22.06
C TYR A 235 13.25 -29.56 21.79
N GLY A 236 13.32 -30.03 20.54
CA GLY A 236 13.04 -31.40 20.15
C GLY A 236 11.55 -31.71 19.96
N GLY A 237 11.29 -32.89 19.38
CA GLY A 237 9.95 -33.33 18.96
C GLY A 237 8.94 -33.51 20.10
N ASP A 238 9.40 -33.74 21.33
CA ASP A 238 8.54 -33.87 22.51
C ASP A 238 8.24 -32.53 23.20
N SER A 239 8.74 -31.41 22.67
CA SER A 239 8.52 -30.09 23.25
C SER A 239 7.05 -29.66 23.19
N TYR A 240 6.62 -28.86 24.17
CA TYR A 240 5.30 -28.23 24.17
C TYR A 240 5.05 -27.41 22.89
N ILE A 241 6.10 -26.82 22.30
CA ILE A 241 5.99 -26.04 21.06
C ILE A 241 5.60 -26.95 19.90
N ASN A 242 6.24 -28.11 19.78
CA ASN A 242 5.90 -29.07 18.73
C ASN A 242 4.50 -29.66 18.93
N GLN A 243 4.11 -29.94 20.18
CA GLN A 243 2.74 -30.35 20.51
C GLN A 243 1.73 -29.27 20.09
N MET A 244 1.99 -28.00 20.37
CA MET A 244 1.14 -26.89 19.96
C MET A 244 1.05 -26.75 18.43
N ILE A 245 2.16 -26.92 17.69
CA ILE A 245 2.13 -26.91 16.21
C ILE A 245 1.22 -28.03 15.68
N ASN A 246 1.33 -29.23 16.23
CA ASN A 246 0.51 -30.38 15.84
C ASN A 246 -0.97 -30.22 16.22
N ASP A 247 -1.24 -29.64 17.39
CA ASP A 247 -2.59 -29.30 17.84
C ASP A 247 -3.25 -28.30 16.87
N MET A 248 -2.49 -27.30 16.38
CA MET A 248 -3.01 -26.37 15.38
C MET A 248 -3.42 -27.08 14.10
N LYS A 249 -2.70 -28.10 13.63
CA LYS A 249 -3.18 -28.89 12.48
C LYS A 249 -4.54 -29.53 12.75
N SER A 250 -4.74 -30.06 13.97
CA SER A 250 -6.02 -30.67 14.36
C SER A 250 -7.17 -29.66 14.38
N PHE A 251 -6.91 -28.41 14.74
CA PHE A 251 -7.96 -27.36 14.79
C PHE A 251 -8.53 -27.07 13.40
N LYS A 252 -7.68 -27.06 12.36
CA LYS A 252 -8.12 -26.89 10.96
C LYS A 252 -8.97 -28.06 10.46
N GLU A 253 -8.78 -29.25 11.03
CA GLU A 253 -9.53 -30.46 10.71
C GLU A 253 -10.79 -30.62 11.60
N ASN A 254 -11.05 -29.69 12.52
CA ASN A 254 -12.20 -29.78 13.41
C ASN A 254 -13.51 -29.71 12.63
N LYS A 255 -14.45 -30.59 13.01
CA LYS A 255 -15.84 -30.56 12.56
C LYS A 255 -16.71 -30.33 13.77
N PHE A 256 -17.41 -29.19 13.77
CA PHE A 256 -18.32 -28.86 14.86
C PHE A 256 -19.57 -29.74 14.79
N THR A 257 -20.09 -30.08 15.97
CA THR A 257 -21.47 -30.56 16.09
C THR A 257 -22.37 -29.37 16.36
N TYR A 258 -23.46 -29.24 15.61
CA TYR A 258 -24.35 -28.09 15.67
C TYR A 258 -25.58 -28.42 16.50
N TYR A 259 -26.07 -27.46 17.28
CA TYR A 259 -27.25 -27.58 18.13
C TYR A 259 -28.16 -26.38 17.96
N LYS A 260 -29.48 -26.58 18.12
CA LYS A 260 -30.44 -25.48 18.21
C LYS A 260 -30.28 -24.72 19.53
N ALA A 261 -30.96 -23.58 19.66
CA ALA A 261 -30.89 -22.71 20.84
C ALA A 261 -31.21 -23.43 22.17
N ASP A 262 -31.98 -24.52 22.13
CA ASP A 262 -32.31 -25.36 23.29
C ASP A 262 -31.19 -26.33 23.72
N LYS A 263 -30.06 -26.38 22.99
CA LYS A 263 -28.84 -27.17 23.25
C LYS A 263 -29.05 -28.67 23.47
N THR A 264 -30.20 -29.22 23.10
CA THR A 264 -30.55 -30.61 23.37
C THR A 264 -30.72 -31.43 22.09
N THR A 265 -31.04 -30.77 20.98
CA THR A 265 -31.26 -31.44 19.70
C THR A 265 -30.13 -31.13 18.72
N PRO A 266 -29.34 -32.13 18.27
CA PRO A 266 -28.33 -31.91 17.24
C PRO A 266 -28.99 -31.52 15.92
N LEU A 267 -28.46 -30.48 15.29
CA LEU A 267 -28.90 -29.98 14.00
C LEU A 267 -28.08 -30.65 12.90
N ASN A 268 -28.75 -31.39 12.02
CA ASN A 268 -28.12 -31.95 10.84
C ASN A 268 -28.10 -30.90 9.72
N ILE A 269 -27.03 -30.13 9.66
CA ILE A 269 -26.78 -29.17 8.57
C ILE A 269 -26.13 -29.95 7.42
N ASN A 270 -26.79 -30.00 6.26
CA ASN A 270 -26.22 -30.63 5.08
C ASN A 270 -25.00 -29.84 4.60
N THR A 271 -23.82 -30.45 4.67
CA THR A 271 -22.54 -29.82 4.30
C THR A 271 -22.44 -29.46 2.82
N ASN A 272 -23.35 -29.94 1.97
CA ASN A 272 -23.42 -29.60 0.55
C ASN A 272 -24.25 -28.35 0.25
N ASP A 273 -24.94 -27.77 1.24
CA ASP A 273 -25.68 -26.53 1.07
C ASP A 273 -24.69 -25.35 1.04
N MET A 274 -24.22 -25.01 -0.17
CA MET A 274 -23.34 -23.85 -0.45
C MET A 274 -24.00 -22.50 -0.14
N ASP A 275 -25.27 -22.50 0.26
CA ASP A 275 -26.08 -21.32 0.47
C ASP A 275 -26.26 -20.99 1.96
N LEU A 276 -25.25 -21.17 2.81
CA LEU A 276 -25.31 -20.74 4.21
C LEU A 276 -24.37 -19.57 4.48
N THR A 277 -24.90 -18.53 5.12
CA THR A 277 -24.11 -17.44 5.70
C THR A 277 -24.10 -17.61 7.21
N ILE A 278 -22.91 -17.64 7.80
CA ILE A 278 -22.72 -17.87 9.23
C ILE A 278 -22.08 -16.62 9.84
N ALA A 279 -22.66 -16.10 10.91
CA ALA A 279 -22.18 -14.92 11.60
C ALA A 279 -21.92 -15.21 13.08
N PHE A 280 -20.83 -14.64 13.57
CA PHE A 280 -20.46 -14.65 14.98
C PHE A 280 -20.65 -13.23 15.57
N PHE A 281 -21.20 -13.11 16.78
CA PHE A 281 -21.31 -11.83 17.51
C PHE A 281 -22.10 -10.69 16.84
N SER A 282 -23.22 -10.98 16.16
CA SER A 282 -24.19 -9.91 15.90
C SER A 282 -25.58 -10.39 16.29
N THR A 283 -26.18 -9.74 17.28
CA THR A 283 -27.64 -9.64 17.22
C THR A 283 -28.00 -9.06 15.84
N PRO A 284 -29.06 -9.56 15.18
CA PRO A 284 -29.46 -9.10 13.84
C PRO A 284 -29.61 -7.57 13.72
N GLU A 285 -29.87 -6.90 14.85
CA GLU A 285 -30.02 -5.45 14.98
C GLU A 285 -28.72 -4.66 14.77
N TYR A 286 -27.55 -5.21 15.13
CA TYR A 286 -26.27 -4.49 14.96
C TYR A 286 -25.68 -4.63 13.54
N LYS A 287 -26.00 -5.72 12.83
CA LYS A 287 -25.58 -5.91 11.43
C LYS A 287 -26.25 -4.90 10.48
N LYS A 288 -27.43 -4.38 10.85
CA LYS A 288 -28.13 -3.33 10.08
C LYS A 288 -27.37 -1.99 10.03
N ASN A 289 -26.43 -1.74 10.95
CA ASN A 289 -25.74 -0.45 11.09
C ASN A 289 -24.22 -0.51 10.95
N SER A 290 -23.60 -1.69 10.80
CA SER A 290 -22.13 -1.82 10.82
C SER A 290 -21.54 -2.19 9.46
N ASP A 291 -21.55 -1.25 8.50
CA ASP A 291 -20.77 -1.43 7.27
C ASP A 291 -19.25 -1.32 7.49
N TYR A 292 -18.79 -0.81 8.64
CA TYR A 292 -17.38 -0.39 8.74
C TYR A 292 -16.57 -0.70 10.02
N TYR A 293 -17.16 -1.03 11.18
CA TYR A 293 -16.38 -0.88 12.44
C TYR A 293 -16.17 -2.06 13.38
N LEU A 294 -16.70 -3.26 13.13
CA LEU A 294 -16.23 -4.47 13.81
C LEU A 294 -16.27 -5.60 12.79
N ARG A 295 -15.10 -6.01 12.28
CA ARG A 295 -14.97 -7.23 11.47
C ARG A 295 -15.25 -8.44 12.36
N ASN A 296 -16.51 -8.67 12.67
CA ASN A 296 -16.95 -9.98 13.08
C ASN A 296 -16.93 -10.86 11.83
N PRO A 297 -16.21 -12.00 11.84
CA PRO A 297 -16.08 -12.84 10.67
C PRO A 297 -17.46 -13.36 10.27
N VAL A 298 -17.88 -13.02 9.06
CA VAL A 298 -19.02 -13.64 8.39
C VAL A 298 -18.44 -14.68 7.46
N TYR A 299 -18.74 -15.95 7.72
CA TYR A 299 -18.23 -17.06 6.93
C TYR A 299 -19.18 -17.29 5.75
N PRO A 300 -18.62 -17.37 4.53
CA PRO A 300 -19.43 -17.53 3.33
C PRO A 300 -19.88 -18.97 3.10
N SER A 301 -19.36 -19.92 3.88
CA SER A 301 -19.69 -21.33 3.83
C SER A 301 -19.50 -22.00 5.20
N LEU A 302 -20.10 -23.17 5.39
CA LEU A 302 -19.88 -24.02 6.57
C LEU A 302 -18.45 -24.54 6.65
N GLU A 303 -17.83 -24.81 5.51
CA GLU A 303 -16.44 -25.26 5.44
C GLU A 303 -15.47 -24.19 5.92
N ASP A 304 -15.70 -22.93 5.55
CA ASP A 304 -14.90 -21.80 6.02
C ASP A 304 -15.12 -21.52 7.51
N PHE A 305 -16.34 -21.72 8.01
CA PHE A 305 -16.65 -21.64 9.43
C PHE A 305 -15.90 -22.73 10.22
N ASP A 306 -16.05 -24.01 9.85
CA ASP A 306 -15.37 -25.13 10.51
C ASP A 306 -13.85 -24.91 10.62
N LYS A 307 -13.24 -24.42 9.54
CA LYS A 307 -11.78 -24.22 9.45
C LYS A 307 -11.27 -23.05 10.28
N ASN A 308 -12.01 -21.95 10.35
CA ASN A 308 -11.48 -20.67 10.83
C ASN A 308 -12.08 -20.21 12.15
N TYR A 309 -13.30 -20.66 12.51
CA TYR A 309 -14.03 -20.14 13.66
C TYR A 309 -13.27 -20.24 14.97
N LEU A 310 -12.70 -21.41 15.26
CA LEU A 310 -11.93 -21.61 16.49
C LEU A 310 -10.68 -20.72 16.54
N TYR A 311 -10.02 -20.48 15.40
CA TYR A 311 -8.85 -19.59 15.34
C TYR A 311 -9.25 -18.14 15.56
N ASP A 312 -10.34 -17.68 14.96
CA ASP A 312 -10.82 -16.31 15.14
C ASP A 312 -11.23 -16.04 16.59
N LEU A 313 -11.81 -17.05 17.25
CA LEU A 313 -12.05 -16.98 18.69
C LEU A 313 -10.76 -16.93 19.51
N MET A 314 -9.73 -17.68 19.12
CA MET A 314 -8.43 -17.62 19.81
C MET A 314 -7.79 -16.25 19.67
N LEU A 315 -7.84 -15.64 18.48
CA LEU A 315 -7.31 -14.29 18.24
C LEU A 315 -8.02 -13.23 19.07
N THR A 316 -9.32 -13.42 19.35
CA THR A 316 -10.13 -12.51 20.17
C THR A 316 -10.06 -12.82 21.66
N GLY A 317 -9.34 -13.87 22.08
CA GLY A 317 -9.27 -14.31 23.48
C GLY A 317 -10.52 -15.06 23.97
N LEU A 318 -11.46 -15.38 23.08
CA LEU A 318 -12.73 -16.05 23.37
C LEU A 318 -12.71 -17.55 23.03
N GLY A 319 -11.55 -18.11 22.67
CA GLY A 319 -11.40 -19.53 22.28
C GLY A 319 -12.03 -20.51 23.27
N SER A 320 -11.84 -20.29 24.57
CA SER A 320 -12.42 -21.13 25.63
C SER A 320 -13.94 -21.03 25.79
N GLU A 321 -14.59 -20.05 25.15
CA GLU A 321 -16.04 -19.84 25.19
C GLU A 321 -16.76 -20.40 23.96
N VAL A 322 -16.06 -21.04 23.02
CA VAL A 322 -16.61 -21.51 21.73
C VAL A 322 -17.95 -22.24 21.84
N GLU A 323 -18.15 -23.08 22.87
CA GLU A 323 -19.39 -23.86 23.06
C GLU A 323 -20.49 -23.09 23.81
N LYS A 324 -20.15 -21.94 24.41
CA LYS A 324 -21.07 -21.08 25.14
C LYS A 324 -21.62 -19.95 24.28
N LEU A 325 -20.94 -19.61 23.19
CA LEU A 325 -21.28 -18.46 22.35
C LEU A 325 -22.33 -18.82 21.31
N PRO A 326 -23.34 -17.96 21.11
CA PRO A 326 -24.31 -18.15 20.04
C PRO A 326 -23.66 -17.86 18.68
N VAL A 327 -24.00 -18.70 17.71
CA VAL A 327 -23.67 -18.55 16.30
C VAL A 327 -24.97 -18.37 15.54
N PHE A 328 -25.00 -17.46 14.58
CA PHE A 328 -26.20 -17.17 13.81
C PHE A 328 -26.03 -17.67 12.39
N ILE A 329 -27.00 -18.43 11.88
CA ILE A 329 -27.01 -18.94 10.51
C ILE A 329 -28.19 -18.37 9.72
N LYS A 330 -27.98 -18.19 8.43
CA LYS A 330 -29.02 -17.78 7.48
C LYS A 330 -28.78 -18.41 6.13
N GLU A 331 -29.82 -18.97 5.52
CA GLU A 331 -29.78 -19.39 4.12
C GLU A 331 -29.69 -18.19 3.15
N ARG A 332 -28.81 -18.28 2.16
CA ARG A 332 -28.65 -17.38 1.01
C ARG A 332 -29.70 -17.68 -0.06
N THR A 333 -30.97 -17.72 0.33
CA THR A 333 -32.05 -17.80 -0.65
C THR A 333 -32.58 -16.40 -0.95
N ASN A 334 -32.73 -16.07 -2.24
CA ASN A 334 -33.47 -14.88 -2.69
C ASN A 334 -34.99 -15.07 -2.54
N SER A 335 -35.42 -15.77 -1.48
CA SER A 335 -36.83 -16.01 -1.20
C SER A 335 -37.45 -14.78 -0.55
N TYR A 336 -38.66 -14.41 -0.98
CA TYR A 336 -39.48 -13.41 -0.31
C TYR A 336 -40.64 -14.11 0.41
N PRO A 337 -40.84 -13.87 1.72
CA PRO A 337 -40.08 -12.99 2.59
C PRO A 337 -38.67 -13.54 2.90
N PRO A 338 -37.68 -12.66 3.17
CA PRO A 338 -36.33 -13.09 3.51
C PRO A 338 -36.35 -13.94 4.79
N LYS A 339 -35.71 -15.11 4.76
CA LYS A 339 -35.53 -15.95 5.96
C LYS A 339 -34.80 -15.17 7.05
N GLU A 340 -35.27 -15.33 8.28
CA GLU A 340 -34.67 -14.74 9.48
C GLU A 340 -33.39 -15.49 9.88
N TRP A 341 -32.59 -14.88 10.77
CA TRP A 341 -31.42 -15.54 11.33
C TRP A 341 -31.85 -16.56 12.37
N GLU A 342 -31.29 -17.77 12.29
CA GLU A 342 -31.49 -18.80 13.31
C GLU A 342 -30.28 -18.83 14.24
N GLU A 343 -30.54 -18.84 15.55
CA GLU A 343 -29.51 -18.99 16.59
C GLU A 343 -29.20 -20.48 16.79
N ILE A 344 -27.91 -20.81 16.72
CA ILE A 344 -27.36 -22.14 16.95
C ILE A 344 -26.17 -22.09 17.91
N TYR A 345 -25.82 -23.24 18.46
CA TYR A 345 -24.62 -23.45 19.26
C TYR A 345 -23.76 -24.53 18.62
N VAL A 346 -22.47 -24.49 18.89
CA VAL A 346 -21.52 -25.45 18.36
C VAL A 346 -20.79 -26.19 19.48
N GLU A 347 -20.46 -27.44 19.25
CA GLU A 347 -19.64 -28.24 20.14
C GLU A 347 -18.38 -28.70 19.41
N LEU A 348 -17.25 -28.59 20.11
CA LEU A 348 -15.96 -29.07 19.61
C LEU A 348 -15.94 -30.59 19.56
N SER A 349 -15.26 -31.14 18.55
CA SER A 349 -15.02 -32.58 18.52
C SER A 349 -14.17 -33.02 19.73
N PRO A 350 -14.39 -34.24 20.28
CA PRO A 350 -13.63 -34.75 21.43
C PRO A 350 -12.11 -34.69 21.23
N LYS A 351 -11.65 -34.95 20.00
CA LYS A 351 -10.23 -34.87 19.61
C LYS A 351 -9.63 -33.49 19.92
N ILE A 352 -10.37 -32.40 19.69
CA ILE A 352 -9.89 -31.04 19.98
C ILE A 352 -9.83 -30.79 21.49
N LYS A 353 -10.82 -31.29 22.24
CA LYS A 353 -10.88 -31.14 23.70
C LYS A 353 -9.67 -31.79 24.41
N GLU A 354 -9.05 -32.78 23.78
CA GLU A 354 -7.89 -33.48 24.31
C GLU A 354 -6.54 -32.80 24.00
N THR A 355 -6.52 -31.84 23.06
CA THR A 355 -5.30 -31.13 22.66
C THR A 355 -4.69 -30.33 23.81
N THR A 356 -3.37 -30.18 23.77
CA THR A 356 -2.61 -29.42 24.75
C THR A 356 -2.99 -27.94 24.71
N ILE A 357 -3.17 -27.38 23.50
CA ILE A 357 -3.65 -26.00 23.31
C ILE A 357 -5.01 -25.78 23.98
N TRP A 358 -5.99 -26.67 23.77
CA TRP A 358 -7.31 -26.52 24.38
C TRP A 358 -7.26 -26.55 25.90
N LYS A 359 -6.52 -27.52 26.47
CA LYS A 359 -6.31 -27.62 27.93
C LYS A 359 -5.66 -26.36 28.49
N TRP A 360 -4.68 -25.78 27.79
CA TRP A 360 -4.06 -24.52 28.17
C TRP A 360 -5.03 -23.35 28.13
N MET A 361 -5.85 -23.23 27.08
CA MET A 361 -6.85 -22.16 27.00
C MET A 361 -7.85 -22.22 28.14
N LYS A 362 -8.36 -23.43 28.45
CA LYS A 362 -9.26 -23.63 29.59
C LYS A 362 -8.59 -23.24 30.91
N ARG A 363 -7.34 -23.66 31.10
CA ARG A 363 -6.55 -23.33 32.29
C ARG A 363 -6.25 -21.84 32.42
N ILE A 364 -5.98 -21.13 31.32
CA ILE A 364 -5.77 -19.67 31.32
C ILE A 364 -7.06 -18.96 31.75
N LYS A 365 -8.23 -19.40 31.28
CA LYS A 365 -9.52 -18.88 31.73
C LYS A 365 -9.75 -19.14 33.22
N GLU A 366 -9.42 -20.33 33.71
CA GLU A 366 -9.52 -20.68 35.14
C GLU A 366 -8.59 -19.83 36.02
N ILE A 367 -7.36 -19.55 35.55
CA ILE A 367 -6.38 -18.71 36.26
C ILE A 367 -6.76 -17.22 36.21
N GLY A 368 -7.26 -16.75 35.06
CA GLY A 368 -7.64 -15.35 34.83
C GLY A 368 -9.08 -15.02 35.22
N GLY A 369 -9.78 -15.91 35.94
CA GLY A 369 -11.21 -15.85 36.16
C GLY A 369 -11.73 -14.47 36.59
N PHE A 370 -12.29 -13.73 35.63
CA PHE A 370 -13.37 -12.78 35.91
C PHE A 370 -14.58 -13.62 36.30
N LYS A 371 -14.76 -13.87 37.60
CA LYS A 371 -16.02 -14.40 38.12
C LYS A 371 -17.14 -13.48 37.68
N THR A 372 -18.15 -14.00 37.01
CA THR A 372 -19.35 -13.19 36.73
C THR A 372 -20.06 -12.87 38.06
N PRO A 373 -20.76 -11.73 38.18
CA PRO A 373 -21.47 -11.36 39.42
C PRO A 373 -22.46 -12.42 39.93
N GLU A 374 -22.94 -13.29 39.03
CA GLU A 374 -23.85 -14.40 39.34
C GLU A 374 -23.15 -15.59 39.98
N GLU A 375 -21.85 -15.80 39.75
CA GLU A 375 -21.05 -16.85 40.38
C GLU A 375 -20.52 -16.45 41.78
N ASN A 376 -20.81 -15.22 42.23
CA ASN A 376 -20.48 -14.70 43.57
C ASN A 376 -21.72 -14.50 44.47
N LYS A 377 -22.90 -15.00 44.06
CA LYS A 377 -24.06 -15.17 44.94
C LYS A 377 -24.23 -16.65 45.26
#